data_AF-A0A8S3DHK3-F1
#
_entry.id   AF-A0A8S3DHK3-F1
#
_cell.length_a   1.000
_cell.length_b   1.000
_cell.length_c   1.000
_cell.angle_alpha   90.00
_cell.angle_beta   90.00
_cell.angle_gamma   90.00
#
_symmetry.space_group_name_H-M   'P 1'
#
loop_
_entity.id
_entity.type
_entity.pdbx_description
1 polymer ?
#
loop_
_entity_poly.entity_id
_entity_poly.type
_entity_poly.pdbx_seq_one_letter_code
_entity_poly.pdbx_strand_id
1 'polypeptide(L)' 'TTITTTPIVGSNTTITTTPIVGSNTTITTTPIVGSNTTITTTPIVGSNTT' A
#
# COMPACT_ATOMS: atom_id res chain seq x y z
N THR A 1 -9.22 -7.05 -9.77
CA THR A 1 -8.69 -5.71 -10.16
C THR A 1 -7.25 -5.60 -9.73
N THR A 2 -6.41 -4.90 -10.49
CA THR A 2 -5.01 -4.67 -10.11
C THR A 2 -4.77 -3.19 -9.90
N ILE A 3 -4.16 -2.84 -8.76
CA ILE A 3 -3.74 -1.48 -8.44
C ILE A 3 -2.22 -1.50 -8.27
N THR A 4 -1.52 -0.62 -8.98
CA THR A 4 -0.06 -0.52 -8.91
C THR A 4 0.33 0.90 -8.53
N THR A 5 1.24 1.06 -7.56
CA THR A 5 1.72 2.37 -7.11
C THR A 5 3.23 2.38 -6.90
N THR A 6 3.86 3.52 -7.21
CA THR A 6 5.31 3.77 -7.08
C THR A 6 5.56 5.09 -6.36
N PRO A 7 5.27 5.20 -5.06
CA PRO A 7 5.47 6.45 -4.33
C PRO A 7 6.96 6.74 -4.13
N ILE A 8 7.31 8.03 -4.11
CA ILE A 8 8.65 8.52 -3.77
C ILE A 8 8.58 9.08 -2.35
N VAL A 9 9.43 8.56 -1.47
CA VAL A 9 9.43 8.89 -0.05
C VAL A 9 10.80 9.42 0.35
N GLY A 10 10.81 10.58 1.01
CA GLY A 10 12.02 11.20 1.54
C GLY A 10 12.65 10.40 2.69
N SER A 11 13.81 10.86 3.15
CA SER A 11 14.52 10.26 4.28
C SER A 11 13.83 10.51 5.63
N ASN A 12 14.11 9.67 6.62
CA ASN A 12 13.60 9.76 8.00
C ASN A 12 12.07 9.91 8.06
N THR A 13 11.35 9.21 7.17
CA THR A 13 9.90 9.28 7.06
C THR A 13 9.27 7.96 7.48
N THR A 14 8.16 8.03 8.20
CA THR A 14 7.30 6.89 8.47
C THR A 14 5.99 7.04 7.71
N ILE A 15 5.64 6.06 6.89
CA ILE A 15 4.36 6.03 6.16
C ILE A 15 3.55 4.82 6.60
N THR A 16 2.28 5.06 6.94
CA THR A 16 1.31 4.02 7.24
C THR A 16 0.13 4.14 6.27
N THR A 17 -0.24 3.03 5.64
CA THR A 17 -1.36 2.98 4.67
C THR A 17 -2.30 1.84 4.98
N THR A 18 -3.61 2.09 4.86
CA THR A 18 -4.66 1.10 5.12
C THR A 18 -5.66 1.10 3.95
N PRO A 19 -5.28 0.56 2.77
CA PRO A 19 -6.18 0.54 1.64
C PRO A 19 -7.37 -0.38 1.89
N ILE A 20 -8.56 0.07 1.49
CA ILE A 20 -9.78 -0.74 1.50
C ILE A 20 -10.01 -1.22 0.08
N VAL A 21 -10.06 -2.55 -0.12
CA VAL A 21 -10.24 -3.16 -1.43
C VAL A 21 -11.31 -4.24 -1.41
N GLY A 22 -11.94 -4.47 -2.56
CA GLY A 22 -12.87 -5.59 -2.72
C GLY A 22 -12.14 -6.92 -2.94
N SER A 23 -12.89 -8.01 -2.87
CA SER A 23 -12.40 -9.37 -3.20
C SER A 23 -11.71 -9.42 -4.56
N ASN A 24 -10.73 -10.31 -4.70
CA ASN A 24 -9.98 -10.51 -5.95
C ASN A 24 -9.27 -9.23 -6.44
N THR A 25 -8.83 -8.39 -5.51
CA THR A 25 -7.97 -7.23 -5.79
C THR A 25 -6.52 -7.56 -5.46
N THR A 26 -5.63 -7.29 -6.40
CA THR A 26 -4.17 -7.37 -6.20
C THR A 26 -3.63 -5.96 -6.06
N ILE A 27 -2.85 -5.70 -5.01
CA ILE A 27 -2.16 -4.43 -4.79
C ILE A 27 -0.66 -4.67 -4.88
N THR A 28 0.01 -3.93 -5.77
CA THR A 28 1.46 -3.94 -5.90
C THR A 28 2.00 -2.55 -5.58
N THR A 29 2.93 -2.47 -4.63
CA THR A 29 3.57 -1.20 -4.24
C THR A 29 5.08 -1.36 -4.34
N THR A 30 5.72 -0.51 -5.15
CA THR A 30 7.18 -0.50 -5.35
C THR A 30 7.72 0.91 -5.07
N PRO A 31 7.98 1.26 -3.80
CA PRO A 31 8.38 2.60 -3.41
C PRO A 31 9.86 2.87 -3.71
N ILE A 32 10.18 4.13 -4.00
CA ILE A 32 11.56 4.64 -3.98
C ILE A 32 11.74 5.35 -2.64
N VAL A 33 12.67 4.87 -1.80
CA VAL A 33 12.81 5.32 -0.40
C VAL A 33 14.18 5.94 -0.12
N GLY A 34 14.17 7.06 0.60
CA GLY A 34 15.34 7.62 1.25
C GLY A 34 15.83 6.79 2.45
N SER A 35 16.91 7.23 3.09
CA SER A 35 17.48 6.55 4.25
C SER A 35 16.58 6.65 5.49
N ASN A 36 16.61 5.63 6.35
CA ASN A 36 15.81 5.56 7.58
C ASN A 36 14.29 5.71 7.35
N THR A 37 13.79 5.14 6.26
CA THR A 37 12.36 5.17 5.94
C THR A 37 11.69 3.87 6.37
N THR A 38 10.55 3.99 7.04
CA THR A 38 9.71 2.84 7.42
C THR A 38 8.36 2.96 6.72
N ILE A 39 7.92 1.87 6.07
CA ILE A 39 6.63 1.82 5.37
C ILE A 39 5.86 0.62 5.89
N THR A 40 4.63 0.87 6.32
CA THR A 40 3.69 -0.15 6.77
C THR A 40 2.41 -0.08 5.95
N THR A 41 1.94 -1.24 5.48
CA THR A 41 0.69 -1.35 4.73
C THR A 41 -0.17 -2.46 5.34
N THR A 42 -1.39 -2.11 5.72
CA THR A 42 -2.36 -3.04 6.31
C THR A 42 -3.66 -2.99 5.50
N PRO A 43 -3.85 -3.87 4.51
CA PRO A 43 -5.06 -3.85 3.68
C PRO A 43 -6.29 -4.36 4.46
N ILE A 44 -7.44 -3.74 4.21
CA ILE A 44 -8.75 -4.24 4.61
C ILE A 44 -9.43 -4.80 3.37
N VAL A 45 -9.75 -6.10 3.39
CA VAL A 45 -10.41 -6.77 2.27
C VAL A 45 -11.89 -6.93 2.58
N GLY A 46 -12.72 -6.23 1.82
CA GLY A 46 -14.16 -6.43 1.82
C GLY A 46 -14.52 -7.67 1.00
N SER A 47 -15.36 -8.54 1.57
CA SER A 47 -15.99 -9.64 0.84
C SER A 47 -17.33 -9.20 0.29
N ASN A 48 -17.53 -9.33 -1.02
CA ASN A 48 -18.84 -9.10 -1.61
C ASN A 48 -19.70 -10.35 -1.39
N THR A 49 -20.61 -10.32 -0.42
CA THR A 49 -21.63 -11.37 -0.24
C THR A 49 -22.73 -11.12 -1.25
N THR A 50 -22.67 -11.80 -2.40
CA THR A 50 -23.78 -11.83 -3.36
C THR A 50 -24.70 -12.99 -3.03
#